data_AF-A0A839PG59-F1
#
_entry.id   AF-A0A839PG59-F1
#
_cell.length_a   1.000
_cell.length_b   1.000
_cell.length_c   1.000
_cell.angle_alpha   90.00
_cell.angle_beta   90.00
_cell.angle_gamma   90.00
#
_symmetry.space_group_name_H-M   'P 1'
#
loop_
_entity.id
_entity.type
_entity.pdbx_description
1 polymer ?
#
loop_
_entity_poly.entity_id
_entity_poly.type
_entity_poly.pdbx_seq_one_letter_code
_entity_poly.pdbx_strand_id
1 'polypeptide(L)' 'MPYTVEITLADLPSSENGLPIYPLPETFDTLADAKEAAADHIAKLGRPPSTVMFTVMDRDGVTVATGDNGAT' A
#
# COMPACT_ATOMS: atom_id res chain seq x y z
N MET A 1 4.81 -16.63 -6.23
CA MET A 1 3.40 -16.64 -5.76
C MET A 1 2.97 -15.19 -5.80
N PRO A 2 1.90 -14.82 -6.53
CA PRO A 2 1.59 -13.41 -6.74
C PRO A 2 1.01 -12.77 -5.47
N TYR A 3 1.70 -11.77 -4.97
CA TYR A 3 1.24 -10.89 -3.89
C TYR A 3 0.55 -9.66 -4.48
N THR A 4 -0.51 -9.22 -3.82
CA THR A 4 -1.22 -7.97 -4.12
C THR A 4 -0.92 -6.95 -3.04
N VAL A 5 -0.86 -5.67 -3.41
CA VAL A 5 -0.64 -4.58 -2.46
C VAL A 5 -1.85 -3.67 -2.48
N GLU A 6 -2.41 -3.36 -1.32
CA GLU A 6 -3.43 -2.34 -1.14
C GLU A 6 -2.82 -1.11 -0.47
N ILE A 7 -3.04 0.06 -1.06
CA ILE A 7 -2.61 1.34 -0.48
C ILE A 7 -3.81 1.98 0.20
N THR A 8 -3.64 2.33 1.47
CA THR A 8 -4.62 3.04 2.28
C THR A 8 -4.12 4.46 2.56
N LEU A 9 -4.86 5.47 2.11
CA LEU A 9 -4.50 6.87 2.32
C LEU A 9 -5.23 7.42 3.55
N ALA A 10 -4.48 7.73 4.62
CA ALA A 10 -5.00 8.25 5.88
C ALA A 10 -5.31 9.77 5.86
N ASP A 11 -4.62 10.53 4.99
CA ASP A 11 -4.82 11.98 4.85
C ASP A 11 -5.41 12.30 3.46
N LEU A 12 -6.73 12.27 3.38
CA LEU A 12 -7.48 12.95 2.33
C LEU A 12 -8.63 13.71 2.99
N PRO A 13 -8.91 14.95 2.58
CA PRO A 13 -10.07 15.68 3.07
C PRO A 13 -11.31 14.98 2.50
N SER A 14 -11.84 14.04 3.28
CA SER A 14 -13.21 13.51 3.26
C SER A 14 -13.97 13.77 1.96
N SER A 15 -13.67 13.03 0.90
CA SER A 15 -14.72 12.69 -0.07
C SER A 15 -15.36 11.42 0.44
N GLU A 16 -16.44 11.62 1.19
CA GLU A 16 -17.50 10.68 1.60
C GLU A 16 -17.19 9.17 1.52
N ASN A 17 -17.22 8.51 2.69
CA ASN A 17 -17.22 7.04 2.88
C ASN A 17 -15.89 6.28 2.75
N GLY A 18 -14.98 6.50 3.71
CA GLY A 18 -13.85 5.61 3.96
C GLY A 18 -12.53 6.15 3.41
N LEU A 19 -11.43 5.77 4.07
CA LEU A 19 -10.11 6.01 3.53
C LEU A 19 -10.06 5.36 2.14
N PRO A 20 -9.64 6.05 1.07
CA PRO A 20 -9.54 5.40 -0.23
C PRO A 20 -8.44 4.35 -0.15
N ILE A 21 -8.90 3.09 -0.21
CA ILE A 21 -8.08 1.90 -0.29
C ILE A 21 -8.13 1.47 -1.75
N TYR A 22 -6.98 1.32 -2.39
CA TYR A 22 -6.92 0.80 -3.75
C TYR A 22 -5.78 -0.21 -3.90
N PRO A 23 -6.01 -1.32 -4.61
CA PRO A 23 -4.96 -2.27 -4.93
C PRO A 23 -4.04 -1.70 -6.01
N LEU A 24 -2.75 -1.98 -5.92
CA LEU A 24 -1.81 -1.80 -7.02
C LEU A 24 -2.18 -2.79 -8.14
N PRO A 25 -2.16 -2.35 -9.41
CA PRO A 25 -2.45 -3.21 -10.55
C PRO A 25 -1.34 -4.23 -10.83
N GLU A 26 -0.16 -4.02 -10.24
CA GLU A 26 0.99 -4.91 -10.32
C GLU A 26 0.87 -6.04 -9.30
N THR A 27 1.20 -7.25 -9.74
CA THR A 27 1.31 -8.43 -8.89
C THR A 27 2.78 -8.74 -8.70
N PHE A 28 3.18 -8.97 -7.46
CA PHE A 28 4.58 -9.11 -7.10
C PHE A 28 4.92 -10.56 -6.82
N ASP A 29 6.08 -11.02 -7.25
CA ASP A 29 6.50 -12.40 -6.92
C ASP A 29 7.10 -12.52 -5.51
N THR A 30 7.49 -11.39 -4.90
CA THR A 30 8.04 -11.34 -3.55
C THR A 30 7.47 -10.20 -2.71
N LEU A 31 7.44 -10.40 -1.39
CA LEU A 31 7.09 -9.38 -0.41
C LEU A 31 8.00 -8.14 -0.47
N ALA A 32 9.28 -8.31 -0.79
CA ALA A 32 10.23 -7.19 -0.86
C ALA A 32 9.89 -6.26 -2.04
N ASP A 33 9.68 -6.84 -3.22
CA ASP A 33 9.29 -6.12 -4.44
C ASP A 33 7.95 -5.39 -4.25
N ALA A 34 6.99 -6.06 -3.61
CA ALA A 34 5.70 -5.49 -3.22
C ALA A 34 5.84 -4.24 -2.32
N LYS A 35 6.73 -4.30 -1.33
CA LYS A 35 7.01 -3.17 -0.43
C LYS A 35 7.71 -2.02 -1.15
N GLU A 36 8.68 -2.32 -2.02
CA GLU A 36 9.43 -1.30 -2.76
C GLU A 36 8.53 -0.56 -3.75
N ALA A 37 7.69 -1.28 -4.49
CA ALA A 37 6.73 -0.65 -5.38
C ALA A 37 5.65 0.14 -4.63
N ALA A 38 5.19 -0.34 -3.48
CA ALA A 38 4.32 0.45 -2.60
C ALA A 38 5.01 1.76 -2.19
N ALA A 39 6.25 1.71 -1.73
CA ALA A 39 7.02 2.88 -1.31
C ALA A 39 7.30 3.84 -2.47
N ASP A 40 7.67 3.33 -3.65
CA ASP A 40 7.85 4.12 -4.88
C ASP A 40 6.54 4.79 -5.32
N HIS A 41 5.42 4.06 -5.27
CA HIS A 41 4.10 4.62 -5.56
C HIS A 41 3.73 5.73 -4.57
N ILE A 42 3.95 5.52 -3.28
CA ILE A 42 3.73 6.53 -2.23
C ILE A 42 4.62 7.75 -2.44
N ALA A 43 5.89 7.55 -2.80
CA ALA A 43 6.82 8.62 -3.12
C ALA A 43 6.34 9.42 -4.36
N LYS A 44 5.80 8.74 -5.39
CA LYS A 44 5.21 9.37 -6.57
C LYS A 44 3.94 10.17 -6.28
N LEU A 45 3.18 9.81 -5.24
CA LEU A 45 2.04 10.60 -4.78
C LEU A 45 2.47 11.96 -4.18
N GLY A 46 3.75 12.13 -3.83
CA GLY A 46 4.27 13.34 -3.20
C GLY A 46 3.68 13.59 -1.81
N ARG A 47 3.15 12.53 -1.17
CA ARG A 47 2.51 12.60 0.14
C ARG A 47 3.47 12.16 1.24
N PRO A 48 3.33 12.71 2.45
CA PRO A 48 4.16 12.27 3.55
C PRO A 48 3.93 10.78 3.85
N PRO A 49 5.00 10.02 4.09
CA PRO A 49 4.93 8.60 4.41
C PRO A 49 3.95 8.25 5.53
N SER A 50 3.88 9.13 6.54
CA SER A 50 3.06 8.93 7.73
C SER A 50 1.56 9.04 7.48
N THR A 51 1.14 9.45 6.27
CA THR A 51 -0.27 9.54 5.90
C THR A 51 -0.69 8.48 4.88
N VAL A 52 0.20 7.54 4.55
CA VAL A 52 -0.08 6.45 3.62
C VAL A 52 0.43 5.13 4.18
N MET A 53 -0.45 4.15 4.26
CA MET A 53 -0.16 2.80 4.68
C MET A 53 -0.32 1.86 3.50
N PHE A 54 0.44 0.77 3.46
CA PHE A 54 0.26 -0.28 2.49
C PHE A 54 0.10 -1.64 3.17
N THR A 55 -0.71 -2.48 2.56
CA THR A 55 -1.04 -3.83 3.02
C THR A 55 -0.72 -4.79 1.90
N VAL A 56 0.19 -5.73 2.13
CA VAL A 56 0.47 -6.82 1.19
C VAL A 56 -0.39 -8.02 1.55
N MET A 57 -1.14 -8.51 0.58
CA MET A 57 -1.99 -9.69 0.68
C MET A 57 -1.47 -10.79 -0.24
N ASP A 58 -1.66 -12.04 0.17
CA ASP A 58 -1.46 -13.21 -0.69
C ASP A 58 -2.68 -13.44 -1.60
N ARG A 59 -2.58 -14.36 -2.56
CA ARG A 59 -3.67 -14.71 -3.50
C ARG A 59 -5.00 -15.09 -2.83
N ASP A 60 -4.95 -15.51 -1.56
CA ASP A 60 -6.13 -15.87 -0.74
C ASP A 60 -6.85 -14.64 -0.16
N GLY A 61 -6.30 -13.43 -0.37
CA GLY A 61 -6.75 -12.20 0.29
C GLY A 61 -6.30 -12.11 1.75
N VAL A 62 -5.32 -12.93 2.15
CA VAL A 62 -4.77 -12.91 3.50
C VAL A 62 -3.67 -11.87 3.58
N THR A 63 -3.80 -10.91 4.51
CA THR A 63 -2.74 -9.96 4.82
C THR A 63 -1.50 -10.69 5.33
N VAL A 64 -0.43 -10.64 4.56
CA VAL A 64 0.86 -11.26 4.88
C VAL A 64 1.89 -10.24 5.40
N ALA A 65 1.74 -8.97 5.04
CA ALA A 65 2.53 -7.88 5.58
C ALA A 65 1.77 -6.56 5.55
N THR A 66 2.10 -5.68 6.46
CA THR A 66 1.69 -4.27 6.41
C THR A 66 2.93 -3.41 6.63
N GLY A 67 2.94 -2.25 6.03
CA GLY A 67 3.98 -1.26 6.27
C GLY A 67 3.44 0.13 6.06
N ASP A 68 3.99 1.06 6.81
CA ASP A 68 3.92 2.48 6.52
C ASP A 68 5.30 2.91 6.01
N ASN A 69 5.35 3.96 5.18
CA ASN A 69 6.63 4.50 4.71
C ASN A 69 7.37 5.28 5.83
N GLY A 70 6.93 5.13 7.09
CA GLY A 70 7.40 5.84 8.28
C GLY A 70 8.29 5.03 9.23
N ALA A 71 8.86 3.90 8.79
CA ALA A 71 9.89 3.23 9.57
C ALA A 71 11.26 3.92 9.35
N THR A 72 11.78 4.44 10.46
CA THR A 72 13.00 5.24 10.66
C THR A 72 14.27 4.67 10.03
#